data_AF-A0A938AHY9-F1
#
_entry.id   AF-A0A938AHY9-F1
#
_cell.length_a   1.000
_cell.length_b   1.000
_cell.length_c   1.000
_cell.angle_alpha   90.00
_cell.angle_beta   90.00
_cell.angle_gamma   90.00
#
_symmetry.space_group_name_H-M   'P 1'
#
loop_
_entity.id
_entity.type
_entity.pdbx_description
1 polymer ?
#
loop_
_entity_poly.entity_id
_entity_poly.type
_entity_poly.pdbx_seq_one_letter_code
_entity_poly.pdbx_strand_id
1 'polypeptide(L)'
;MAAHSSEDVLEVSGVNCVVLRGTVSNDPEVRELSSGKVVTSFNVSTTTGAGTWSVPVSIEGTLANSVIEGSDVVVVGGVRRRFFRAGGVVQSRTEVSASKVVTSRKRATARRLVDTMFDDVLAVLDL
;
A
#
# COMPACT_ATOMS: atom_id res chain seq x y z
N MET A 1 10.95 11.58 23.02
CA MET A 1 9.59 12.14 22.92
C MET A 1 9.72 13.51 22.30
N ALA A 2 9.59 13.60 20.97
CA ALA A 2 9.54 14.87 20.26
C ALA A 2 8.13 15.00 19.70
N ALA A 3 7.46 16.08 20.06
CA ALA A 3 6.15 16.42 19.54
C ALA A 3 6.31 16.81 18.06
N HIS A 4 5.76 16.01 17.14
CA HIS A 4 5.47 16.52 15.81
C HIS A 4 4.26 17.44 15.96
N SER A 5 4.53 18.74 15.97
CA SER A 5 3.49 19.77 15.86
C SER A 5 2.67 19.51 14.60
N SER A 6 1.35 19.59 14.76
CA SER A 6 0.32 19.36 13.75
C SER A 6 0.40 20.26 12.50
N GLU A 7 1.35 21.18 12.44
CA GLU A 7 1.58 22.12 11.34
C GLU A 7 2.66 21.64 10.33
N ASP A 8 3.51 20.67 10.69
CA ASP A 8 4.53 20.10 9.78
C ASP A 8 3.96 19.11 8.75
N VAL A 9 2.70 18.71 8.89
CA VAL A 9 2.09 17.64 8.06
C VAL A 9 1.51 18.19 6.74
N LEU A 10 1.42 19.51 6.59
CA LEU A 10 0.72 20.15 5.46
C LEU A 10 1.64 20.64 4.33
N GLU A 11 2.95 20.41 4.40
CA GLU A 11 3.87 20.76 3.30
C GLU A 11 4.21 19.51 2.47
N VAL A 12 3.19 18.87 1.88
CA VAL A 12 3.37 17.73 0.97
C VAL A 12 3.60 18.26 -0.44
N SER A 13 4.86 18.57 -0.79
CA SER A 13 5.22 19.21 -2.07
C SER A 13 5.22 18.27 -3.29
N GLY A 14 4.60 17.09 -3.22
CA GLY A 14 4.57 16.15 -4.34
C GLY A 14 3.58 15.01 -4.20
N VAL A 15 3.11 14.51 -5.33
CA VAL A 15 2.19 13.37 -5.40
C VAL A 15 2.95 12.06 -5.58
N ASN A 16 2.75 11.14 -4.64
CA ASN A 16 3.17 9.74 -4.75
C ASN A 16 1.97 8.85 -4.42
N CYS A 17 1.23 8.47 -5.46
CA CYS A 17 0.03 7.68 -5.35
C CYS A 17 0.12 6.41 -6.20
N VAL A 18 -0.51 5.34 -5.72
CA VAL A 18 -0.76 4.11 -6.47
C VAL A 18 -2.17 3.63 -6.21
N VAL A 19 -2.82 3.15 -7.27
CA VAL A 19 -4.01 2.30 -7.20
C VAL A 19 -3.68 0.97 -7.85
N LEU A 20 -3.87 -0.14 -7.13
CA LEU A 20 -3.81 -1.48 -7.70
C LEU A 20 -5.19 -2.12 -7.64
N ARG A 21 -5.56 -2.83 -8.70
CA ARG A 21 -6.66 -3.78 -8.70
C ARG A 21 -6.14 -5.12 -9.21
N GLY A 22 -6.17 -6.13 -8.35
CA GLY A 22 -5.56 -7.42 -8.66
C GLY A 22 -5.88 -8.47 -7.61
N THR A 23 -5.15 -9.57 -7.66
CA THR A 23 -5.36 -10.72 -6.79
C THR A 23 -4.17 -10.88 -5.84
N VAL A 24 -4.46 -11.15 -4.57
CA VAL A 24 -3.45 -11.49 -3.56
C VAL A 24 -2.81 -12.82 -3.93
N SER A 25 -1.48 -12.87 -4.09
CA SER A 25 -0.79 -14.06 -4.62
C SER A 25 -0.05 -14.89 -3.59
N ASN A 26 -0.15 -14.53 -2.31
CA ASN A 26 0.31 -15.31 -1.17
C ASN A 26 -0.45 -14.85 0.07
N ASP A 27 -0.60 -15.73 1.05
CA ASP A 27 -1.26 -15.34 2.30
C ASP A 27 -0.55 -14.14 2.96
N PRO A 28 -1.31 -13.15 3.47
CA PRO A 28 -0.71 -12.03 4.17
C PRO A 28 0.02 -12.43 5.44
N GLU A 29 1.28 -12.00 5.53
CA GLU A 29 2.15 -12.26 6.66
C GLU A 29 2.15 -11.07 7.61
N VAL A 30 1.75 -11.29 8.86
CA VAL A 30 1.80 -10.30 9.93
C VAL A 30 3.14 -10.40 10.66
N ARG A 31 3.83 -9.27 10.81
CA ARG A 31 5.09 -9.17 11.57
C ARG A 31 5.03 -7.99 12.52
N GLU A 32 5.47 -8.20 13.76
CA GLU A 32 5.79 -7.11 14.67
C GLU A 32 7.24 -6.66 14.45
N LEU A 33 7.45 -5.36 14.27
CA LEU A 33 8.77 -4.75 14.13
C LEU A 33 9.40 -4.51 15.50
N SER A 34 10.72 -4.31 15.55
CA SER A 34 11.44 -3.97 16.78
C SER A 34 10.96 -2.66 17.45
N SER A 35 10.22 -1.84 16.71
CA SER A 35 9.54 -0.64 17.21
C SER A 35 8.20 -0.91 17.91
N GLY A 36 7.74 -2.16 17.94
CA GLY A 36 6.39 -2.55 18.40
C GLY A 36 5.28 -2.31 17.37
N LYS A 37 5.61 -1.75 16.20
CA LYS A 37 4.64 -1.58 15.11
C LYS A 37 4.32 -2.93 14.46
N VAL A 38 3.04 -3.17 14.23
CA VAL A 38 2.59 -4.32 13.42
C VAL A 38 2.56 -3.91 11.95
N VAL A 39 3.07 -4.77 11.08
CA VAL A 39 3.01 -4.60 9.62
C VAL A 39 2.54 -5.90 9.00
N THR A 40 1.59 -5.81 8.07
CA THR A 40 1.18 -6.93 7.23
C THR A 40 1.78 -6.78 5.84
N SER A 41 2.40 -7.84 5.31
CA SER A 41 2.98 -7.87 3.97
C SER A 41 2.42 -9.01 3.13
N PHE A 42 2.19 -8.74 1.84
CA PHE A 42 1.64 -9.68 0.86
C PHE A 42 1.99 -9.20 -0.56
N ASN A 43 1.78 -10.01 -1.57
CA ASN A 43 1.96 -9.61 -2.96
C ASN A 43 0.59 -9.44 -3.65
N VAL A 44 0.50 -8.47 -4.55
CA VAL A 44 -0.65 -8.28 -5.43
C VAL A 44 -0.21 -8.45 -6.87
N SER A 45 -0.89 -9.35 -7.57
CA SER A 45 -0.71 -9.59 -8.99
C SER A 45 -1.81 -8.87 -9.77
N THR A 46 -1.40 -8.04 -10.72
CA THR A 46 -2.29 -7.30 -11.62
C THR A 46 -2.14 -7.85 -13.04
N THR A 47 -3.25 -8.28 -13.64
CA THR A 47 -3.27 -8.73 -15.04
C THR A 47 -3.43 -7.52 -15.94
N THR A 48 -2.47 -7.31 -16.84
CA THR A 48 -2.45 -6.22 -17.82
C THR A 48 -2.42 -6.77 -19.24
N GLY A 49 -2.55 -5.91 -20.25
CA GLY A 49 -2.37 -6.31 -21.65
C GLY A 49 -0.95 -6.83 -21.97
N ALA A 50 0.04 -6.50 -21.15
CA ALA A 50 1.43 -6.94 -21.31
C ALA A 50 1.77 -8.18 -20.46
N GLY A 51 0.78 -8.78 -19.78
CA GLY A 51 0.95 -9.91 -18.87
C GLY A 51 0.71 -9.55 -17.42
N THR A 52 1.12 -10.43 -16.51
CA THR A 52 0.89 -10.29 -15.08
C THR A 52 2.07 -9.62 -14.40
N TRP A 53 1.82 -8.50 -13.72
CA TRP A 53 2.81 -7.82 -12.90
C TRP A 53 2.49 -8.01 -11.42
N SER A 54 3.46 -8.55 -10.68
CA SER A 54 3.35 -8.75 -9.23
C SER A 54 4.18 -7.70 -8.52
N VAL A 55 3.60 -7.09 -7.48
CA VAL A 55 4.28 -6.10 -6.65
C VAL A 55 4.13 -6.44 -5.16
N PRO A 56 5.21 -6.32 -4.36
CA PRO A 56 5.12 -6.41 -2.91
C PRO A 56 4.30 -5.26 -2.34
N VAL A 57 3.40 -5.57 -1.43
CA VAL A 57 2.55 -4.61 -0.70
C VAL A 57 2.79 -4.76 0.79
N SER A 58 2.89 -3.64 1.50
CA SER A 58 2.96 -3.58 2.96
C SER A 58 1.94 -2.58 3.50
N ILE A 59 1.30 -2.88 4.63
CA ILE A 59 0.37 -1.98 5.34
C ILE A 59 0.66 -2.02 6.84
N GLU A 60 0.57 -0.88 7.53
CA GLU A 60 0.65 -0.83 8.99
C GLU A 60 -0.64 -1.42 9.61
N GLY A 61 -0.48 -2.26 10.63
CA GLY A 61 -1.56 -3.01 11.26
C GLY A 61 -1.89 -4.33 10.57
N THR A 62 -3.05 -4.90 10.94
CA THR A 62 -3.59 -6.15 10.39
C THR A 62 -4.61 -5.87 9.29
N LEU A 63 -4.72 -6.80 8.34
CA LEU A 63 -5.76 -6.77 7.33
C LEU A 63 -7.07 -7.37 7.86
N ALA A 64 -8.17 -7.06 7.19
CA ALA A 64 -9.42 -7.79 7.42
C ALA A 64 -9.23 -9.27 7.07
N ASN A 65 -9.75 -10.19 7.89
CA ASN A 65 -9.64 -11.65 7.71
C ASN A 65 -10.17 -12.15 6.35
N SER A 66 -10.95 -11.34 5.63
CA SER A 66 -11.42 -11.63 4.27
C SER A 66 -10.35 -11.44 3.18
N VAL A 67 -9.16 -10.94 3.53
CA VAL A 67 -8.04 -10.75 2.60
C VAL A 67 -7.05 -11.88 2.82
N ILE A 68 -7.10 -12.87 1.93
CA ILE A 68 -6.27 -14.09 1.92
C ILE A 68 -5.73 -14.32 0.51
N GLU A 69 -4.85 -15.31 0.32
CA GLU A 69 -4.45 -15.72 -1.03
C GLU A 69 -5.65 -15.98 -1.95
N GLY A 70 -5.56 -15.54 -3.21
CA GLY A 70 -6.65 -15.62 -4.18
C GLY A 70 -7.72 -14.53 -4.04
N SER A 71 -7.64 -13.66 -3.03
CA SER A 71 -8.60 -12.57 -2.87
C SER A 71 -8.39 -11.48 -3.91
N ASP A 72 -9.45 -11.10 -4.61
CA ASP A 72 -9.46 -9.89 -5.44
C ASP A 72 -9.57 -8.64 -4.56
N VAL A 73 -8.63 -7.72 -4.73
CA VAL A 73 -8.48 -6.53 -3.90
C VAL A 73 -8.31 -5.26 -4.72
N VAL A 74 -8.67 -4.14 -4.10
CA VAL A 74 -8.26 -2.79 -4.49
C VAL A 74 -7.35 -2.24 -3.39
N VAL A 75 -6.18 -1.77 -3.78
CA VAL A 75 -5.16 -1.19 -2.90
C VAL A 75 -4.97 0.27 -3.30
N VAL A 76 -4.92 1.17 -2.32
CA VAL A 76 -4.41 2.53 -2.52
C VAL A 76 -3.27 2.79 -1.54
N GLY A 77 -2.32 3.62 -1.96
CA GLY A 77 -1.14 3.96 -1.17
C GLY A 77 -0.10 4.72 -1.99
N GLY A 78 1.17 4.55 -1.65
CA GLY A 78 2.29 5.12 -2.40
C GLY A 78 3.39 4.09 -2.67
N VAL A 79 4.30 4.40 -3.58
CA VAL A 79 5.49 3.57 -3.85
C VAL A 79 6.63 4.03 -2.97
N ARG A 80 7.38 3.08 -2.40
CA ARG A 80 8.67 3.38 -1.81
C ARG A 80 9.71 2.34 -2.19
N ARG A 81 10.97 2.73 -2.11
CA ARG A 81 12.07 1.79 -2.07
C ARG A 81 12.47 1.57 -0.62
N ARG A 82 12.30 0.36 -0.11
CA ARG A 82 12.74 -0.01 1.23
C ARG A 82 14.13 -0.62 1.16
N PHE A 83 15.05 -0.09 1.97
CA PHE A 83 16.38 -0.64 2.16
C PHE A 83 16.41 -1.51 3.42
N PHE A 84 17.08 -2.65 3.36
CA PHE A 84 17.21 -3.57 4.48
C PHE A 84 18.52 -4.36 4.36
N ARG A 85 19.03 -4.89 5.47
CA ARG A 85 20.22 -5.75 5.45
C ARG A 85 19.81 -7.22 5.48
N ALA A 86 20.36 -8.01 4.58
CA ALA A 86 20.24 -9.46 4.56
C ALA A 86 21.55 -10.06 4.04
N GLY A 87 22.04 -11.13 4.69
CA GLY A 87 23.30 -11.77 4.31
C GLY A 87 24.52 -10.84 4.35
N GLY A 88 24.56 -9.89 5.31
CA GLY A 88 25.67 -8.92 5.46
C GLY A 88 25.67 -7.75 4.47
N VAL A 89 24.80 -7.74 3.46
CA VAL A 89 24.75 -6.70 2.42
C VAL A 89 23.48 -5.87 2.54
N VAL A 90 23.56 -4.57 2.20
CA VAL A 90 22.37 -3.71 2.04
C VAL A 90 21.67 -4.08 0.74
N GLN A 91 20.41 -4.49 0.86
CA GLN A 91 19.52 -4.76 -0.24
C GLN A 91 18.43 -3.69 -0.31
N SER A 92 17.72 -3.66 -1.44
CA SER A 92 16.57 -2.79 -1.63
C SER A 92 15.45 -3.50 -2.34
N ARG A 93 14.21 -3.13 -2.03
CA ARG A 93 13.00 -3.62 -2.70
C ARG A 93 12.05 -2.44 -2.93
N THR A 94 11.59 -2.28 -4.17
CA THR A 94 10.47 -1.38 -4.47
C THR A 94 9.18 -2.09 -4.06
N GLU A 95 8.37 -1.42 -3.27
CA GLU A 95 7.11 -1.94 -2.74
C GLU A 95 6.04 -0.84 -2.71
N VAL A 96 4.79 -1.26 -2.67
CA VAL A 96 3.66 -0.38 -2.37
C VAL A 96 3.46 -0.35 -0.86
N SER A 97 3.56 0.85 -0.29
CA SER A 97 3.12 1.13 1.07
C SER A 97 1.65 1.50 1.02
N ALA A 98 0.78 0.53 1.28
CA ALA A 98 -0.67 0.71 1.24
C ALA A 98 -1.15 1.53 2.43
N SER A 99 -2.03 2.49 2.16
CA SER A 99 -2.83 3.19 3.18
C SER A 99 -4.18 2.48 3.39
N LYS A 100 -4.71 1.83 2.35
CA LYS A 100 -5.94 1.05 2.45
C LYS A 100 -5.94 -0.13 1.48
N VAL A 101 -6.53 -1.22 1.95
CA VAL A 101 -6.80 -2.43 1.17
C VAL A 101 -8.26 -2.82 1.39
N VAL A 102 -9.00 -3.05 0.32
CA VAL A 102 -10.39 -3.52 0.38
C VAL A 102 -10.60 -4.64 -0.63
N THR A 103 -11.47 -5.59 -0.31
CA THR A 103 -11.86 -6.62 -1.28
C THR A 103 -12.69 -6.00 -2.40
N SER A 104 -12.47 -6.44 -3.64
CA SER A 104 -13.16 -5.92 -4.84
C SER A 104 -14.68 -6.13 -4.79
N ARG A 105 -15.15 -7.11 -4.00
CA ARG A 105 -16.57 -7.37 -3.73
C ARG A 105 -17.26 -6.19 -3.04
N LYS A 106 -16.54 -5.39 -2.24
CA LYS A 106 -17.05 -4.18 -1.60
C LYS A 106 -17.02 -2.99 -2.58
N ARG A 107 -17.76 -3.11 -3.69
CA ARG A 107 -17.69 -2.19 -4.85
C ARG A 107 -17.88 -0.72 -4.48
N ALA A 108 -18.87 -0.39 -3.65
CA ALA A 108 -19.12 0.99 -3.22
C ALA A 108 -17.95 1.55 -2.40
N THR A 109 -17.38 0.75 -1.49
CA THR A 109 -16.21 1.14 -0.70
C THR A 109 -14.96 1.29 -1.58
N ALA A 110 -14.73 0.35 -2.48
CA ALA A 110 -13.60 0.38 -3.41
C ALA A 110 -13.67 1.58 -4.34
N ARG A 111 -14.86 1.90 -4.87
CA ARG A 111 -15.07 3.09 -5.69
C ARG A 111 -14.79 4.36 -4.90
N ARG A 112 -15.43 4.55 -3.74
CA ARG A 112 -15.21 5.72 -2.90
C ARG A 112 -13.73 5.91 -2.55
N LEU A 113 -13.02 4.81 -2.26
CA LEU A 113 -11.60 4.84 -1.96
C LEU A 113 -10.76 5.35 -3.12
N VAL A 114 -11.08 4.94 -4.34
CA VAL A 114 -10.38 5.37 -5.56
C VAL A 114 -10.76 6.81 -5.91
N ASP A 115 -12.04 7.17 -5.82
CA ASP A 115 -12.54 8.53 -6.07
C ASP A 115 -11.83 9.53 -5.16
N THR A 116 -11.80 9.28 -3.84
CA THR A 116 -11.09 10.14 -2.88
C THR A 116 -9.60 10.27 -3.21
N MET A 117 -8.92 9.18 -3.58
CA MET A 117 -7.51 9.25 -3.97
C MET A 117 -7.30 10.13 -5.21
N PHE A 118 -8.20 10.06 -6.21
CA PHE A 118 -8.09 10.94 -7.38
C PHE A 118 -8.39 12.40 -7.04
N ASP A 119 -9.39 12.67 -6.20
CA ASP A 119 -9.69 14.02 -5.73
C ASP A 119 -8.47 14.63 -5.01
N ASP A 120 -7.81 13.86 -4.13
CA ASP A 120 -6.61 14.29 -3.42
C ASP A 120 -5.44 14.56 -4.40
N VAL A 121 -5.26 13.71 -5.41
CA VAL A 121 -4.23 13.88 -6.44
C VAL A 121 -4.46 15.15 -7.26
N LEU A 122 -5.69 15.39 -7.70
CA LEU A 122 -6.04 16.59 -8.48
C LEU A 122 -5.83 17.86 -7.65
N ALA A 123 -6.24 17.84 -6.38
CA ALA A 123 -6.05 18.96 -5.46
C ALA A 123 -4.57 19.30 -5.25
N VAL A 124 -3.69 18.31 -5.12
CA VAL A 124 -2.24 18.55 -4.93
C VAL A 124 -1.54 18.97 -6.23
N LEU A 125 -2.04 18.55 -7.40
CA LEU A 125 -1.47 18.91 -8.69
C LEU A 125 -2.01 20.23 -9.26
N ASP A 126 -2.96 20.88 -8.59
CA ASP A 126 -3.70 22.06 -9.09
C ASP A 126 -4.35 21.80 -10.47
N LEU A 127 -4.95 20.61 -10.66
CA LEU A 127 -5.61 20.19 -11.92
C LEU A 127 -7.13 20.10 -11.81
#